data_AF-A0A971PEJ9-F1
#
_entry.id   AF-A0A971PEJ9-F1
#
_cell.length_a   1.000
_cell.length_b   1.000
_cell.length_c   1.000
_cell.angle_alpha   90.00
_cell.angle_beta   90.00
_cell.angle_gamma   90.00
#
_symmetry.space_group_name_H-M   'P 1'
#
loop_
_entity.id
_entity.type
_entity.pdbx_description
1 polymer ?
#
loop_
_entity_poly.entity_id
_entity_poly.type
_entity_poly.pdbx_seq_one_letter_code
_entity_poly.pdbx_strand_id
1 'polypeptide(L)'
;MGFIDGLRESIRKNDYLWMAVWLLIVINLWFLIFLKGDHFSFLVLLGCALLAAGGLWGIKRFSVQSLVNEGPANEYDYKIQDFIHDVRPLCEKIFEEEITELTRPIIEAIRNDFSTSLAWLWEETDDYVSQIEGTVTRLKLLTTPLDSLNETRTSLVEQLLADCELLSNNVRNMHHSKENSFMDLEEFLENQVFVLKNEMAKEKEVFYDYVNRMLTRMAKNKDDIDIDEYFDMDKLAQQFRVMLEKALQAFQMSFYDSVIRELENFSGDIVGQMQKNANHMFNTFQDIVEVLEHMKQENWDATNLSLRQLNECLYQSDGLREKSSEIMLTLAWQDILVEKRWQEMSERLFIVRERAKANLEEYVAGFISNRLNADYKGFSAMAGNIENSVLYKALIDAEVIYELYKGNKLDDIIEDGIYSLLQFVRPVEAVAGRSVRLTEDGIRTLKSMKNDIRSGEYQALFDRVKSVVNEQCPEAAPYLKDVYPRTFYAYSSYPYVKQKPDNLNQAAWSVFLEITRNDNYEEEIYLLVGLMLAIHSIRNKYIHPLKNLPLGLEDMDDLEAVRLATLKAVSIMVTHEFRGLSKLNFKGK
;
A
#
# COMPACT_ATOMS: atom_id res chain seq x y z
N MET A 1 53.60 -17.38 51.51
CA MET A 1 52.44 -16.62 51.00
C MET A 1 51.21 -17.46 51.28
N GLY A 2 50.30 -16.97 52.13
CA GLY A 2 49.29 -17.79 52.78
C GLY A 2 48.15 -18.16 51.84
N PHE A 3 47.52 -19.31 52.08
CA PHE A 3 46.31 -19.78 51.38
C PHE A 3 45.22 -18.70 51.30
N ILE A 4 45.13 -17.84 52.32
CA ILE A 4 44.20 -16.71 52.42
C ILE A 4 44.48 -15.64 51.34
N ASP A 5 45.74 -15.38 51.01
CA ASP A 5 46.12 -14.38 50.00
C ASP A 5 45.76 -14.87 48.59
N GLY A 6 45.97 -16.15 48.31
CA GLY A 6 45.60 -16.78 47.03
C GLY A 6 44.08 -16.90 46.82
N LEU A 7 43.32 -17.17 47.89
CA LEU A 7 41.85 -17.19 47.86
C LEU A 7 41.28 -15.80 47.57
N ARG A 8 41.88 -14.76 48.18
CA ARG A 8 41.52 -13.35 47.97
C ARG A 8 41.74 -12.93 46.53
N GLU A 9 42.84 -13.35 45.91
CA GLU A 9 43.17 -13.02 44.52
C GLU A 9 42.31 -13.80 43.51
N SER A 10 41.87 -15.02 43.85
CA SER A 10 40.93 -15.81 43.06
C SER A 10 39.52 -15.21 43.07
N ILE A 11 39.01 -14.82 44.25
CA ILE A 11 37.71 -14.14 44.39
C ILE A 11 37.70 -12.82 43.62
N ARG A 12 38.84 -12.12 43.58
CA ARG A 12 39.04 -10.86 42.86
C ARG A 12 38.95 -10.97 41.34
N LYS A 13 39.39 -12.08 40.73
CA LYS A 13 39.40 -12.26 39.26
C LYS A 13 38.08 -12.78 38.69
N ASN A 14 37.29 -13.52 39.46
CA ASN A 14 36.10 -14.22 38.98
C ASN A 14 34.94 -14.15 39.99
N ASP A 15 34.48 -12.95 40.32
CA ASP A 15 33.45 -12.70 41.34
C ASP A 15 32.11 -13.42 41.04
N TYR A 16 31.63 -13.43 39.80
CA TYR A 16 30.44 -14.18 39.37
C TYR A 16 30.57 -15.69 39.62
N LEU A 17 31.76 -16.24 39.41
CA LEU A 17 32.02 -17.66 39.63
C LEU A 17 32.03 -17.99 41.13
N TRP A 18 32.59 -17.10 41.96
CA TRP A 18 32.56 -17.27 43.42
C TRP A 18 31.17 -17.03 44.02
N MET A 19 30.36 -16.14 43.45
CA MET A 19 28.94 -16.02 43.80
C MET A 19 28.16 -17.30 43.47
N ALA A 20 28.40 -17.90 42.30
CA ALA A 20 27.78 -19.16 41.90
C ALA A 20 28.22 -20.32 42.82
N VAL A 21 29.52 -20.41 43.14
CA VAL A 21 30.06 -21.41 44.08
C VAL A 21 29.47 -21.24 45.48
N TRP A 22 29.33 -20.00 45.96
CA TRP A 22 28.73 -19.73 47.27
C TRP A 22 27.27 -20.15 47.33
N LEU A 23 26.47 -19.82 46.31
CA LEU A 23 25.09 -20.27 46.21
C LEU A 23 25.00 -21.80 46.17
N LEU A 24 25.88 -22.46 45.43
CA LEU A 24 25.98 -23.93 45.40
C LEU A 24 26.30 -24.52 46.77
N ILE A 25 27.19 -23.89 47.55
CA ILE A 25 27.50 -24.32 48.92
C ILE A 25 26.27 -24.18 49.82
N VAL A 26 25.57 -23.05 49.75
CA VAL A 26 24.37 -22.79 50.58
C VAL A 26 23.22 -23.74 50.20
N ILE A 27 23.02 -24.00 48.91
CA ILE A 27 22.02 -24.96 48.42
C ILE A 27 22.36 -26.37 48.87
N ASN A 28 23.62 -26.79 48.78
CA ASN A 28 24.05 -28.10 49.28
C ASN A 28 23.90 -28.25 50.80
N LEU A 29 24.19 -27.19 51.56
CA LEU A 29 23.95 -27.14 53.01
C LEU A 29 22.47 -27.26 53.33
N TRP A 30 21.63 -26.53 52.62
CA TRP A 30 20.18 -26.63 52.74
C TRP A 30 19.68 -28.04 52.45
N PHE A 31 20.18 -28.66 51.38
CA PHE A 31 19.81 -30.03 50.98
C PHE A 31 20.27 -31.08 52.01
N LEU A 32 21.47 -30.94 52.60
CA LEU A 32 21.96 -31.83 53.66
C LEU A 32 21.16 -31.68 54.96
N ILE A 33 20.72 -30.47 55.31
CA ILE A 33 19.86 -30.23 56.48
C ILE A 33 18.46 -30.82 56.24
N PHE A 34 17.94 -30.67 55.02
CA PHE A 34 16.68 -31.28 54.59
C PHE A 34 16.72 -32.80 54.61
N LEU A 35 17.83 -33.43 54.19
CA LEU A 35 18.03 -34.89 54.23
C LEU A 35 18.13 -35.46 55.66
N LYS A 36 18.54 -34.65 56.65
CA LYS A 36 18.68 -35.08 58.05
C LYS A 36 17.46 -34.77 58.92
N GLY A 37 16.53 -33.94 58.47
CA GLY A 37 15.32 -33.58 59.21
C GLY A 37 14.08 -33.87 58.37
N ASP A 38 13.22 -34.78 58.84
CA ASP A 38 12.02 -35.24 58.11
C ASP A 38 10.94 -34.17 57.88
N HIS A 39 11.19 -32.90 58.19
CA HIS A 39 10.25 -31.79 58.01
C HIS A 39 10.91 -30.53 57.45
N PHE A 40 10.29 -29.96 56.41
CA PHE A 40 10.61 -28.65 55.88
C PHE A 40 10.36 -27.57 56.95
N SER A 41 11.42 -26.97 57.48
CA SER A 41 11.33 -25.87 58.44
C SER A 41 11.51 -24.53 57.74
N PHE A 42 10.49 -23.67 57.83
CA PHE A 42 10.54 -22.31 57.29
C PHE A 42 11.68 -21.49 57.91
N LEU A 43 12.03 -21.74 59.18
CA LEU A 43 13.14 -21.08 59.86
C LEU A 43 14.50 -21.48 59.28
N VAL A 44 14.65 -22.73 58.82
CA VAL A 44 15.88 -23.19 58.16
C VAL A 44 16.01 -22.56 56.78
N LEU A 45 14.92 -22.50 56.02
CA LEU A 45 14.89 -21.79 54.73
C LEU A 45 15.28 -20.31 54.89
N LEU A 46 14.67 -19.62 55.87
CA LEU A 46 14.97 -18.22 56.18
C LEU A 46 16.44 -18.04 56.58
N GLY A 47 16.98 -18.94 57.41
CA GLY A 47 18.39 -18.93 57.80
C GLY A 47 19.34 -19.12 56.61
N CYS A 48 19.04 -20.06 55.71
CA CYS A 48 19.80 -20.27 54.48
C CYS A 48 19.70 -19.07 53.52
N ALA A 49 18.53 -18.43 53.41
CA ALA A 49 18.35 -17.24 52.60
C ALA A 49 19.16 -16.05 53.13
N LEU A 50 19.20 -15.86 54.46
CA LEU A 50 20.04 -14.83 55.09
C LEU A 50 21.53 -15.14 54.93
N LEU A 51 21.95 -16.40 54.99
CA LEU A 51 23.33 -16.83 54.70
C LEU A 51 23.72 -16.61 53.24
N ALA A 52 22.81 -16.90 52.31
CA ALA A 52 23.00 -16.61 50.89
C ALA A 52 23.16 -15.11 50.66
N ALA A 53 22.24 -14.29 51.19
CA ALA A 53 22.29 -12.83 51.08
C ALA A 53 23.55 -12.25 51.74
N GLY A 54 23.92 -12.74 52.93
CA GLY A 54 25.10 -12.29 53.66
C GLY A 54 26.41 -12.63 52.96
N GLY A 55 26.53 -13.83 52.38
CA GLY A 55 27.73 -14.21 51.64
C GLY A 55 27.79 -13.59 50.23
N LEU A 56 26.66 -13.38 49.55
CA LEU A 56 26.62 -12.57 48.33
C LEU A 56 27.03 -11.13 48.62
N TRP A 57 26.53 -10.54 49.71
CA TRP A 57 26.93 -9.22 50.14
C TRP A 57 28.40 -9.17 50.55
N GLY A 58 28.92 -10.20 51.23
CA GLY A 58 30.32 -10.33 51.58
C GLY A 58 31.23 -10.42 50.36
N ILE A 59 30.93 -11.31 49.41
CA ILE A 59 31.68 -11.47 48.15
C ILE A 59 31.63 -10.17 47.35
N LYS A 60 30.45 -9.55 47.23
CA LYS A 60 30.28 -8.26 46.56
C LYS A 60 31.02 -7.13 47.28
N ARG A 61 31.08 -7.14 48.61
CA ARG A 61 31.85 -6.16 49.39
C ARG A 61 33.35 -6.37 49.24
N PHE A 62 33.81 -7.62 49.14
CA PHE A 62 35.21 -7.95 48.87
C PHE A 62 35.62 -7.68 47.42
N SER A 63 34.70 -7.81 46.46
CA SER A 63 34.94 -7.40 45.07
C SER A 63 34.89 -5.87 44.93
N VAL A 64 33.97 -5.19 45.62
CA VAL A 64 33.84 -3.71 45.65
C VAL A 64 34.94 -3.03 46.46
N GLN A 65 35.58 -3.70 47.42
CA GLN A 65 36.80 -3.18 48.06
C GLN A 65 37.97 -3.00 47.08
N SER A 66 37.83 -3.43 45.82
CA SER A 66 38.73 -3.11 44.70
C SER A 66 38.28 -1.95 43.81
N LEU A 67 37.05 -1.43 43.97
CA LEU A 67 36.69 -0.10 43.44
C LEU A 67 37.23 1.02 44.34
N VAL A 68 37.52 0.73 45.62
CA VAL A 68 38.09 1.71 46.58
C VAL A 68 39.60 1.50 46.81
N ASN A 69 40.27 0.85 45.86
CA ASN A 69 41.64 1.24 45.50
C ASN A 69 41.55 2.15 44.27
N GLU A 70 40.69 3.16 44.35
CA GLU A 70 41.04 4.49 43.87
C GLU A 70 42.38 4.84 44.55
N GLY A 71 43.49 4.52 43.87
CA GLY A 71 44.55 5.51 43.81
C GLY A 71 43.90 6.84 43.41
N PRO A 72 44.39 7.98 43.93
CA PRO A 72 43.69 9.26 43.88
C PRO A 72 43.11 9.45 42.49
N ALA A 73 41.79 9.72 42.36
CA ALA A 73 41.06 9.87 41.10
C ALA A 73 42.01 10.27 39.97
N ASN A 74 42.45 9.28 39.20
CA ASN A 74 43.61 9.44 38.32
C ASN A 74 43.25 10.57 37.36
N GLU A 75 44.16 11.51 37.18
CA GLU A 75 44.09 12.61 36.20
C GLU A 75 43.62 12.13 34.81
N TYR A 76 43.87 10.85 34.51
CA TYR A 76 43.41 10.12 33.32
C TYR A 76 41.89 9.90 33.21
N ASP A 77 41.15 9.66 34.30
CA ASP A 77 39.69 9.48 34.21
C ASP A 77 38.98 10.80 33.90
N TYR A 78 39.50 11.91 34.44
CA TYR A 78 39.06 13.26 34.08
C TYR A 78 39.42 13.60 32.63
N LYS A 79 40.66 13.30 32.17
CA LYS A 79 41.06 13.51 30.77
C LYS A 79 40.26 12.65 29.78
N ILE A 80 39.91 11.42 30.13
CA ILE A 80 39.07 10.55 29.28
C ILE A 80 37.63 11.10 29.23
N GLN A 81 37.09 11.59 30.35
CA GLN A 81 35.77 12.21 30.37
C GLN A 81 35.73 13.54 29.62
N ASP A 82 36.76 14.38 29.74
CA ASP A 82 36.90 15.62 28.99
C ASP A 82 37.03 15.33 27.49
N PHE A 83 37.85 14.35 27.09
CA PHE A 83 37.97 13.96 25.69
C PHE A 83 36.65 13.41 25.11
N ILE A 84 35.89 12.59 25.86
CA ILE A 84 34.55 12.14 25.44
C ILE A 84 33.57 13.32 25.38
N HIS A 85 33.69 14.28 26.30
CA HIS A 85 32.87 15.50 26.30
C HIS A 85 33.10 16.34 25.04
N ASP A 86 34.35 16.41 24.57
CA ASP A 86 34.74 17.15 23.37
C ASP A 86 34.39 16.40 22.06
N VAL A 87 34.47 15.07 22.06
CA VAL A 87 34.13 14.24 20.88
C VAL A 87 32.62 14.07 20.68
N ARG A 88 31.83 14.08 21.77
CA ARG A 88 30.37 13.93 21.72
C ARG A 88 29.67 14.93 20.80
N PRO A 89 29.88 16.26 20.87
CA PRO A 89 29.19 17.22 19.98
C PRO A 89 29.55 17.02 18.51
N LEU A 90 30.78 16.60 18.20
CA LEU A 90 31.19 16.27 16.83
C LEU A 90 30.46 15.02 16.31
N CYS A 91 30.37 13.98 17.12
CA CYS A 91 29.63 12.77 16.77
C CYS A 91 28.12 13.02 16.67
N GLU A 92 27.54 13.84 17.55
CA GLU A 92 26.12 14.23 17.49
C GLU A 92 25.80 14.95 16.17
N LYS A 93 26.68 15.87 15.75
CA LYS A 93 26.55 16.58 14.48
C LYS A 93 26.66 15.64 13.29
N ILE A 94 27.66 14.76 13.27
CA ILE A 94 27.82 13.76 12.21
C ILE A 94 26.60 12.85 12.15
N PHE A 95 26.05 12.46 13.30
CA PHE A 95 24.85 11.63 13.37
C PHE A 95 23.63 12.30 12.75
N GLU A 96 23.39 13.58 13.08
CA GLU A 96 22.28 14.34 12.50
C GLU A 96 22.46 14.54 10.99
N GLU A 97 23.67 14.86 10.55
CA GLU A 97 24.00 15.05 9.13
C GLU A 97 23.78 13.75 8.34
N GLU A 98 24.34 12.63 8.78
CA GLU A 98 24.25 11.34 8.08
C GLU A 98 22.83 10.78 8.03
N ILE A 99 22.09 10.87 9.15
CA ILE A 99 20.67 10.46 9.13
C ILE A 99 19.89 11.34 8.17
N THR A 100 20.09 12.66 8.22
CA THR A 100 19.36 13.57 7.33
C THR A 100 19.72 13.32 5.87
N GLU A 101 21.00 13.09 5.56
CA GLU A 101 21.48 12.81 4.20
C GLU A 101 20.85 11.53 3.62
N LEU A 102 20.67 10.49 4.45
CA LEU A 102 20.04 9.24 4.03
C LEU A 102 18.51 9.31 4.00
N THR A 103 17.86 9.89 5.03
CA THR A 103 16.40 9.89 5.13
C THR A 103 15.73 10.92 4.24
N ARG A 104 16.33 12.11 4.06
CA ARG A 104 15.73 13.19 3.27
C ARG A 104 15.36 12.77 1.84
N PRO A 105 16.23 12.16 1.02
CA PRO A 105 15.84 11.78 -0.34
C PRO A 105 14.75 10.72 -0.37
N ILE A 106 14.74 9.79 0.60
CA ILE A 106 13.71 8.76 0.73
C ILE A 106 12.37 9.39 1.06
N ILE A 107 12.35 10.31 2.03
CA ILE A 107 11.14 10.98 2.47
C ILE A 107 10.61 11.94 1.43
N GLU A 108 11.47 12.69 0.75
CA GLU A 108 11.04 13.56 -0.34
C GLU A 108 10.43 12.75 -1.49
N ALA A 109 11.00 11.60 -1.82
CA ALA A 109 10.42 10.69 -2.80
C ALA A 109 9.06 10.16 -2.35
N ILE A 110 8.97 9.61 -1.13
CA ILE A 110 7.72 9.09 -0.56
C ILE A 110 6.66 10.20 -0.45
N ARG A 111 7.03 11.40 0.01
CA ARG A 111 6.13 12.55 0.12
C ARG A 111 5.55 12.92 -1.22
N ASN A 112 6.40 13.06 -2.24
CA ASN A 112 5.95 13.42 -3.58
C ASN A 112 5.03 12.34 -4.14
N ASP A 113 5.43 11.07 -4.05
CA ASP A 113 4.68 9.92 -4.56
C ASP A 113 3.31 9.78 -3.88
N PHE A 114 3.28 9.91 -2.55
CA PHE A 114 2.07 9.78 -1.77
C PHE A 114 1.17 11.01 -1.91
N SER A 115 1.72 12.22 -1.98
CA SER A 115 0.95 13.44 -2.25
C SER A 115 0.23 13.37 -3.60
N THR A 116 0.90 12.87 -4.63
CA THR A 116 0.28 12.61 -5.94
C THR A 116 -0.84 11.57 -5.83
N SER A 117 -0.60 10.50 -5.07
CA SER A 117 -1.60 9.45 -4.81
C SER A 117 -2.84 10.01 -4.08
N LEU A 118 -2.64 10.85 -3.07
CA LEU A 118 -3.72 11.56 -2.38
C LEU A 118 -4.50 12.47 -3.33
N ALA A 119 -3.80 13.23 -4.17
CA ALA A 119 -4.45 14.11 -5.14
C ALA A 119 -5.36 13.32 -6.09
N TRP A 120 -4.96 12.14 -6.54
CA TRP A 120 -5.80 11.27 -7.37
C TRP A 120 -7.05 10.76 -6.63
N LEU A 121 -6.95 10.44 -5.34
CA LEU A 121 -8.13 10.03 -4.54
C LEU A 121 -9.14 11.19 -4.39
N TRP A 122 -8.66 12.42 -4.26
CA TRP A 122 -9.52 13.60 -4.13
C TRP A 122 -10.09 14.11 -5.46
N GLU A 123 -9.51 13.76 -6.62
CA GLU A 123 -9.90 14.24 -7.95
C GLU A 123 -11.41 14.04 -8.23
N GLU A 124 -11.94 12.84 -7.98
CA GLU A 124 -13.38 12.54 -8.20
C GLU A 124 -14.29 13.19 -7.16
N THR A 125 -13.75 13.48 -5.98
CA THR A 125 -14.49 14.11 -4.88
C THR A 125 -14.68 15.61 -5.15
N ASP A 126 -13.69 16.27 -5.76
CA ASP A 126 -13.77 17.70 -6.10
C ASP A 126 -14.92 17.99 -7.08
N ASP A 127 -15.07 17.17 -8.13
CA ASP A 127 -16.17 17.29 -9.10
C ASP A 127 -17.54 17.05 -8.44
N TYR A 128 -17.61 16.14 -7.48
CA TYR A 128 -18.83 15.89 -6.71
C TYR A 128 -19.19 17.07 -5.80
N VAL A 129 -18.22 17.60 -5.06
CA VAL A 129 -18.40 18.75 -4.17
C VAL A 129 -18.89 19.97 -4.95
N SER A 130 -18.32 20.25 -6.12
CA SER A 130 -18.77 21.36 -6.97
C SER A 130 -20.24 21.22 -7.41
N GLN A 131 -20.68 20.00 -7.72
CA GLN A 131 -22.09 19.73 -8.08
C GLN A 131 -23.03 19.94 -6.89
N ILE A 132 -22.60 19.62 -5.66
CA ILE A 132 -23.37 19.88 -4.44
C ILE A 132 -23.56 21.38 -4.23
N GLU A 133 -22.50 22.18 -4.33
CA GLU A 133 -22.59 23.65 -4.16
C GLU A 133 -23.56 24.29 -5.18
N GLY A 134 -23.50 23.83 -6.44
CA GLY A 134 -24.43 24.25 -7.48
C GLY A 134 -25.88 23.89 -7.15
N THR A 135 -26.12 22.69 -6.61
CA THR A 135 -27.46 22.21 -6.22
C THR A 135 -27.99 22.94 -4.99
N VAL A 136 -27.16 23.15 -3.96
CA VAL A 136 -27.50 23.96 -2.77
C VAL A 136 -27.94 25.36 -3.18
N THR A 137 -27.23 25.98 -4.13
CA THR A 137 -27.60 27.31 -4.65
C THR A 137 -28.98 27.28 -5.32
N ARG A 138 -29.28 26.24 -6.10
CA ARG A 138 -30.59 26.07 -6.75
C ARG A 138 -31.72 25.79 -5.77
N LEU A 139 -31.48 24.96 -4.75
CA LEU A 139 -32.43 24.67 -3.67
C LEU A 139 -32.78 25.93 -2.88
N LYS A 140 -31.79 26.77 -2.56
CA LYS A 140 -32.03 28.07 -1.92
C LYS A 140 -32.86 29.02 -2.79
N LEU A 141 -32.68 28.99 -4.12
CA LEU A 141 -33.49 29.78 -5.05
C LEU A 141 -34.95 29.31 -5.14
N LEU A 142 -35.23 28.01 -4.99
CA LEU A 142 -36.61 27.49 -4.89
C LEU A 142 -37.36 28.06 -3.68
N THR A 143 -36.65 28.34 -2.60
CA THR A 143 -37.20 28.82 -1.32
C THR A 143 -37.33 30.34 -1.23
N THR A 144 -37.03 31.09 -2.30
CA THR A 144 -37.15 32.56 -2.30
C THR A 144 -38.57 32.97 -1.89
N PRO A 145 -38.76 33.82 -0.87
CA PRO A 145 -40.02 33.91 -0.14
C PRO A 145 -41.14 34.47 -1.00
N LEU A 146 -42.17 33.66 -1.24
CA LEU A 146 -43.52 34.15 -1.43
C LEU A 146 -44.17 34.17 -0.05
N ASP A 147 -44.65 35.33 0.39
CA ASP A 147 -45.47 35.49 1.61
C ASP A 147 -46.62 34.49 1.57
N SER A 148 -46.44 33.34 2.23
CA SER A 148 -47.40 32.24 2.24
C SER A 148 -47.99 32.13 3.63
N LEU A 149 -49.32 32.21 3.73
CA LEU A 149 -50.08 32.04 4.98
C LEU A 149 -50.19 30.57 5.43
N ASN A 150 -49.43 29.63 4.82
CA ASN A 150 -49.53 28.20 5.08
C ASN A 150 -48.37 27.72 5.98
N GLU A 151 -48.67 27.38 7.24
CA GLU A 151 -47.69 26.92 8.23
C GLU A 151 -46.90 25.68 7.78
N THR A 152 -47.56 24.73 7.11
CA THR A 152 -46.90 23.52 6.57
C THR A 152 -45.91 23.84 5.46
N ARG A 153 -46.18 24.91 4.70
CA ARG A 153 -45.30 25.36 3.62
C ARG A 153 -44.06 26.03 4.18
N THR A 154 -44.25 26.85 5.22
CA THR A 154 -43.15 27.52 5.93
C THR A 154 -42.24 26.51 6.62
N SER A 155 -42.79 25.48 7.28
CA SER A 155 -41.98 24.45 7.94
C SER A 155 -41.14 23.63 6.97
N LEU A 156 -41.68 23.27 5.79
CA LEU A 156 -40.91 22.56 4.75
C LEU A 156 -39.77 23.42 4.19
N VAL A 157 -39.97 24.74 4.06
CA VAL A 157 -38.89 25.65 3.63
C VAL A 157 -37.81 25.77 4.68
N GLU A 158 -38.19 25.93 5.94
CA GLU A 158 -37.24 25.98 7.04
C GLU A 158 -36.41 24.70 7.13
N GLN A 159 -37.05 23.53 6.95
CA GLN A 159 -36.37 22.25 6.89
C GLN A 159 -35.41 22.16 5.70
N LEU A 160 -35.86 22.51 4.49
CA LEU A 160 -35.01 22.50 3.29
C LEU A 160 -33.80 23.45 3.42
N LEU A 161 -33.98 24.62 4.02
CA LEU A 161 -32.91 25.57 4.28
C LEU A 161 -31.92 25.05 5.32
N ALA A 162 -32.39 24.41 6.39
CA ALA A 162 -31.55 23.76 7.37
C ALA A 162 -30.73 22.62 6.75
N ASP A 163 -31.34 21.78 5.92
CA ASP A 163 -30.64 20.69 5.22
C ASP A 163 -29.62 21.24 4.20
N CYS A 164 -29.93 22.34 3.53
CA CYS A 164 -28.97 23.05 2.67
C CYS A 164 -27.77 23.61 3.47
N GLU A 165 -27.99 24.08 4.69
CA GLU A 165 -26.91 24.51 5.59
C GLU A 165 -26.06 23.32 6.06
N LEU A 166 -26.69 22.19 6.41
CA LEU A 166 -26.01 20.94 6.73
C LEU A 166 -25.14 20.45 5.56
N LEU A 167 -25.67 20.46 4.33
CA LEU A 167 -24.86 20.17 3.12
C LEU A 167 -23.68 21.12 2.96
N SER A 168 -23.90 22.43 3.15
CA SER A 168 -22.81 23.42 3.05
C SER A 168 -21.71 23.17 4.09
N ASN A 169 -22.09 22.81 5.32
CA ASN A 169 -21.15 22.45 6.37
C ASN A 169 -20.41 21.15 6.07
N ASN A 170 -21.09 20.14 5.54
CA ASN A 170 -20.47 18.89 5.11
C ASN A 170 -19.47 19.13 3.96
N VAL A 171 -19.77 20.02 3.02
CA VAL A 171 -18.84 20.40 1.93
C VAL A 171 -17.59 21.02 2.52
N ARG A 172 -17.75 21.95 3.46
CA ARG A 172 -16.62 22.58 4.16
C ARG A 172 -15.78 21.56 4.94
N ASN A 173 -16.42 20.61 5.62
CA ASN A 173 -15.73 19.53 6.32
C ASN A 173 -14.93 18.64 5.35
N MET A 174 -15.45 18.40 4.15
CA MET A 174 -14.76 17.63 3.12
C MET A 174 -13.53 18.37 2.58
N HIS A 175 -13.62 19.69 2.35
CA HIS A 175 -12.46 20.52 2.01
C HIS A 175 -11.40 20.54 3.12
N HIS A 176 -11.83 20.68 4.37
CA HIS A 176 -10.90 20.69 5.50
C HIS A 176 -10.23 19.32 5.72
N SER A 177 -10.98 18.22 5.52
CA SER A 177 -10.43 16.85 5.54
C SER A 177 -9.35 16.65 4.48
N LYS A 178 -9.54 17.20 3.28
CA LYS A 178 -8.52 17.20 2.22
C LYS A 178 -7.26 17.94 2.65
N GLU A 179 -7.37 19.17 3.13
CA GLU A 179 -6.23 19.97 3.60
C GLU A 179 -5.48 19.26 4.74
N ASN A 180 -6.22 18.75 5.73
CA ASN A 180 -5.64 18.02 6.86
C ASN A 180 -4.91 16.76 6.39
N SER A 181 -5.44 16.02 5.41
CA SER A 181 -4.76 14.82 4.87
C SER A 181 -3.35 15.12 4.34
N PHE A 182 -3.11 16.31 3.78
CA PHE A 182 -1.77 16.72 3.32
C PHE A 182 -0.89 17.22 4.48
N MET A 183 -1.46 17.90 5.48
CA MET A 183 -0.70 18.32 6.66
C MET A 183 -0.29 17.13 7.52
N ASP A 184 -1.21 16.21 7.76
CA ASP A 184 -1.01 14.99 8.55
C ASP A 184 0.05 14.08 7.90
N LEU A 185 0.17 14.09 6.56
CA LEU A 185 1.24 13.39 5.85
C LEU A 185 2.63 13.93 6.23
N GLU A 186 2.79 15.25 6.28
CA GLU A 186 4.09 15.85 6.63
C GLU A 186 4.46 15.53 8.08
N GLU A 187 3.51 15.70 9.00
CA GLU A 187 3.68 15.34 10.41
C GLU A 187 3.99 13.84 10.58
N PHE A 188 3.31 12.98 9.82
CA PHE A 188 3.57 11.55 9.80
C PHE A 188 5.00 11.24 9.36
N LEU A 189 5.48 11.83 8.26
CA LEU A 189 6.83 11.57 7.74
C LEU A 189 7.91 12.09 8.70
N GLU A 190 7.70 13.24 9.32
CA GLU A 190 8.59 13.78 10.36
C GLU A 190 8.66 12.85 11.58
N ASN A 191 7.51 12.30 12.01
CA ASN A 191 7.46 11.32 13.08
C ASN A 191 8.24 10.05 12.74
N GLN A 192 8.18 9.57 11.50
CA GLN A 192 8.98 8.41 11.07
C GLN A 192 10.49 8.67 11.13
N VAL A 193 10.95 9.87 10.74
CA VAL A 193 12.36 10.28 10.93
C VAL A 193 12.73 10.26 12.39
N PHE A 194 11.86 10.80 13.25
CA PHE A 194 12.11 10.87 14.67
C PHE A 194 12.21 9.49 15.31
N VAL A 195 11.34 8.55 14.91
CA VAL A 195 11.42 7.14 15.33
C VAL A 195 12.76 6.53 14.92
N LEU A 196 13.18 6.69 13.65
CA LEU A 196 14.47 6.17 13.18
C LEU A 196 15.65 6.79 13.95
N LYS A 197 15.62 8.11 14.20
CA LYS A 197 16.63 8.80 15.02
C LYS A 197 16.74 8.20 16.42
N ASN A 198 15.61 7.86 17.04
CA ASN A 198 15.59 7.24 18.37
C ASN A 198 16.09 5.79 18.35
N GLU A 199 15.77 5.02 17.32
CA GLU A 199 16.27 3.66 17.15
C GLU A 199 17.80 3.66 16.96
N MET A 200 18.31 4.58 16.15
CA MET A 200 19.74 4.78 15.88
C MET A 200 20.49 5.47 17.01
N ALA A 201 19.81 6.07 17.98
CA ALA A 201 20.46 6.65 19.16
C ALA A 201 21.26 5.60 19.96
N LYS A 202 20.85 4.33 19.93
CA LYS A 202 21.59 3.23 20.57
C LYS A 202 22.97 3.00 19.95
N GLU A 203 23.12 3.22 18.65
CA GLU A 203 24.42 3.08 17.96
C GLU A 203 25.41 4.15 18.41
N LYS A 204 24.93 5.36 18.79
CA LYS A 204 25.78 6.40 19.41
C LYS A 204 26.39 5.90 20.71
N GLU A 205 25.55 5.34 21.59
CA GLU A 205 25.97 4.84 22.89
C GLU A 205 26.97 3.68 22.76
N VAL A 206 26.76 2.79 21.79
CA VAL A 206 27.70 1.70 21.47
C VAL A 206 29.06 2.24 21.02
N PHE A 207 29.07 3.29 20.20
CA PHE A 207 30.31 3.94 19.77
C PHE A 207 31.01 4.66 20.93
N TYR A 208 30.28 5.41 21.75
CA TYR A 208 30.83 6.09 22.93
C TYR A 208 31.42 5.09 23.92
N ASP A 209 30.75 3.96 24.15
CA ASP A 209 31.25 2.86 24.96
C ASP A 209 32.51 2.21 24.38
N TYR A 210 32.60 2.10 23.05
CA TYR A 210 33.76 1.56 22.37
C TYR A 210 34.97 2.49 22.52
N VAL A 211 34.78 3.80 22.28
CA VAL A 211 35.82 4.82 22.46
C VAL A 211 36.28 4.86 23.92
N ASN A 212 35.35 4.86 24.87
CA ASN A 212 35.68 4.84 26.29
C ASN A 212 36.48 3.59 26.69
N ARG A 213 36.08 2.40 26.22
CA ARG A 213 36.82 1.14 26.48
C ARG A 213 38.21 1.14 25.84
N MET A 214 38.36 1.74 24.66
CA MET A 214 39.65 1.87 23.97
C MET A 214 40.60 2.81 24.73
N LEU A 215 40.12 4.01 25.09
CA LEU A 215 40.88 4.99 25.88
C LEU A 215 41.29 4.44 27.25
N THR A 216 40.36 3.79 27.96
CA THR A 216 40.64 3.16 29.26
C THR A 216 41.69 2.05 29.17
N ARG A 217 41.69 1.26 28.08
CA ARG A 217 42.70 0.20 27.87
C ARG A 217 44.09 0.77 27.55
N MET A 218 44.17 1.89 26.84
CA MET A 218 45.45 2.52 26.52
C MET A 218 46.06 3.24 27.72
N ALA A 219 45.24 3.99 28.47
CA ALA A 219 45.67 4.62 29.73
C ALA A 219 46.21 3.62 30.75
N LYS A 220 45.73 2.37 30.72
CA LYS A 220 46.22 1.27 31.59
C LYS A 220 47.49 0.58 31.09
N ASN A 221 47.83 0.69 29.80
CA ASN A 221 48.89 -0.09 29.16
C ASN A 221 50.18 0.70 28.92
N LYS A 222 50.14 2.04 28.97
CA LYS A 222 51.33 2.90 28.78
C LYS A 222 51.25 4.10 29.72
N ASP A 223 52.15 4.14 30.69
CA ASP A 223 52.47 5.37 31.42
C ASP A 223 53.05 6.36 30.39
N ASP A 224 52.50 7.58 30.30
CA ASP A 224 52.98 8.68 29.44
C ASP A 224 52.57 8.69 27.94
N ILE A 225 51.27 8.55 27.63
CA ILE A 225 50.73 8.99 26.33
C ILE A 225 49.87 10.25 26.53
N ASP A 226 50.20 11.32 25.80
CA ASP A 226 49.33 12.47 25.64
C ASP A 226 48.15 12.09 24.73
N ILE A 227 46.96 12.02 25.31
CA ILE A 227 45.74 11.53 24.64
C ILE A 227 45.41 12.43 23.44
N ASP A 228 45.68 13.73 23.56
CA ASP A 228 45.41 14.77 22.56
C ASP A 228 46.35 14.68 21.34
N GLU A 229 47.57 14.17 21.51
CA GLU A 229 48.55 14.00 20.41
C GLU A 229 48.36 12.66 19.67
N TYR A 230 47.80 11.65 20.35
CA TYR A 230 47.64 10.31 19.80
C TYR A 230 46.27 10.10 19.12
N PHE A 231 45.21 10.75 19.61
CA PHE A 231 43.88 10.68 19.01
C PHE A 231 43.57 11.94 18.20
N ASP A 232 43.72 11.78 16.90
CA ASP A 232 43.18 12.73 15.93
C ASP A 232 41.64 12.66 15.98
N MET A 233 41.01 13.72 16.51
CA MET A 233 39.56 13.83 16.60
C MET A 233 38.89 13.64 15.24
N ASP A 234 39.52 14.07 14.16
CA ASP A 234 38.99 13.93 12.80
C ASP A 234 38.97 12.46 12.36
N LYS A 235 39.94 11.64 12.79
CA LYS A 235 39.96 10.19 12.50
C LYS A 235 38.90 9.43 13.29
N LEU A 236 38.64 9.81 14.54
CA LEU A 236 37.56 9.21 15.33
C LEU A 236 36.19 9.57 14.76
N ALA A 237 36.00 10.84 14.38
CA ALA A 237 34.83 11.31 13.65
C ALA A 237 34.63 10.52 12.34
N GLN A 238 35.69 10.29 11.57
CA GLN A 238 35.61 9.50 10.34
C GLN A 238 35.29 8.02 10.60
N GLN A 239 35.83 7.42 11.66
CA GLN A 239 35.48 6.05 12.05
C GLN A 239 34.03 5.93 12.50
N PHE A 240 33.52 6.94 13.23
CA PHE A 240 32.11 7.04 13.60
C PHE A 240 31.23 7.12 12.35
N ARG A 241 31.58 7.99 11.40
CA ARG A 241 30.87 8.16 10.14
C ARG A 241 30.75 6.84 9.37
N VAL A 242 31.86 6.12 9.17
CA VAL A 242 31.86 4.83 8.46
C VAL A 242 31.05 3.76 9.20
N MET A 243 31.09 3.73 10.53
CA MET A 243 30.25 2.83 11.32
C MET A 243 28.76 3.15 11.11
N LEU A 244 28.41 4.44 11.19
CA LEU A 244 27.04 4.92 11.06
C LEU A 244 26.51 4.69 9.64
N GLU A 245 27.28 4.98 8.59
CA GLU A 245 26.91 4.70 7.20
C GLU A 245 26.56 3.22 6.98
N LYS A 246 27.35 2.30 7.53
CA LYS A 246 27.08 0.85 7.42
C LYS A 246 25.82 0.44 8.16
N ALA A 247 25.60 0.99 9.35
CA ALA A 247 24.38 0.75 10.11
C ALA A 247 23.16 1.29 9.33
N LEU A 248 23.21 2.55 8.89
CA LEU A 248 22.14 3.20 8.15
C LEU A 248 21.83 2.49 6.82
N GLN A 249 22.84 2.02 6.07
CA GLN A 249 22.63 1.22 4.86
C GLN A 249 21.90 -0.10 5.16
N ALA A 250 22.22 -0.76 6.26
CA ALA A 250 21.52 -1.98 6.68
C ALA A 250 20.06 -1.69 7.08
N PHE A 251 19.80 -0.50 7.66
CA PHE A 251 18.46 -0.08 8.05
C PHE A 251 17.64 0.56 6.92
N GLN A 252 18.26 1.01 5.82
CA GLN A 252 17.60 1.78 4.76
C GLN A 252 16.38 1.07 4.16
N MET A 253 16.54 -0.20 3.76
CA MET A 253 15.43 -0.99 3.21
C MET A 253 14.33 -1.24 4.24
N SER A 254 14.73 -1.53 5.49
CA SER A 254 13.78 -1.73 6.59
C SER A 254 13.00 -0.45 6.91
N PHE A 255 13.64 0.71 6.87
CA PHE A 255 13.01 2.00 7.08
C PHE A 255 12.01 2.29 5.96
N TYR A 256 12.41 2.09 4.70
CA TYR A 256 11.53 2.27 3.56
C TYR A 256 10.28 1.38 3.67
N ASP A 257 10.44 0.08 3.91
CA ASP A 257 9.31 -0.84 4.02
C ASP A 257 8.43 -0.53 5.25
N SER A 258 9.02 -0.09 6.36
CA SER A 258 8.27 0.35 7.55
C SER A 258 7.41 1.58 7.27
N VAL A 259 7.97 2.60 6.59
CA VAL A 259 7.22 3.81 6.22
C VAL A 259 6.08 3.45 5.26
N ILE A 260 6.31 2.58 4.28
CA ILE A 260 5.26 2.15 3.34
C ILE A 260 4.12 1.43 4.07
N ARG A 261 4.43 0.52 5.00
CA ARG A 261 3.41 -0.19 5.77
C ARG A 261 2.56 0.76 6.63
N GLU A 262 3.18 1.73 7.27
CA GLU A 262 2.46 2.71 8.07
C GLU A 262 1.63 3.68 7.19
N LEU A 263 2.09 3.98 5.97
CA LEU A 263 1.31 4.73 4.98
C LEU A 263 0.06 3.98 4.51
N GLU A 264 0.07 2.64 4.48
CA GLU A 264 -1.15 1.87 4.19
C GLU A 264 -2.22 2.11 5.25
N ASN A 265 -1.85 2.13 6.53
CA ASN A 265 -2.77 2.46 7.62
C ASN A 265 -3.30 3.89 7.48
N PHE A 266 -2.39 4.84 7.27
CA PHE A 266 -2.73 6.25 7.08
C PHE A 266 -3.70 6.47 5.91
N SER A 267 -3.47 5.78 4.78
CA SER A 267 -4.37 5.83 3.62
C SER A 267 -5.76 5.26 3.94
N GLY A 268 -5.82 4.20 4.75
CA GLY A 268 -7.08 3.63 5.24
C GLY A 268 -7.89 4.62 6.08
N ASP A 269 -7.23 5.39 6.93
CA ASP A 269 -7.87 6.41 7.77
C ASP A 269 -8.46 7.56 6.93
N ILE A 270 -7.72 8.06 5.94
CA ILE A 270 -8.19 9.11 5.02
C ILE A 270 -9.43 8.64 4.26
N VAL A 271 -9.40 7.40 3.77
CA VAL A 271 -10.50 6.80 3.02
C VAL A 271 -11.72 6.58 3.92
N GLY A 272 -11.50 6.16 5.16
CA GLY A 272 -12.55 6.08 6.17
C GLY A 272 -13.19 7.45 6.43
N GLN A 273 -12.40 8.52 6.47
CA GLN A 273 -12.91 9.88 6.60
C GLN A 273 -13.71 10.33 5.37
N MET A 274 -13.25 10.03 4.15
CA MET A 274 -13.98 10.28 2.91
C MET A 274 -15.33 9.55 2.88
N GLN A 275 -15.34 8.26 3.21
CA GLN A 275 -16.57 7.44 3.28
C GLN A 275 -17.54 7.98 4.32
N LYS A 276 -17.05 8.42 5.48
CA LYS A 276 -17.87 9.05 6.52
C LYS A 276 -18.50 10.35 6.01
N ASN A 277 -17.72 11.22 5.37
CA ASN A 277 -18.23 12.47 4.82
C ASN A 277 -19.24 12.22 3.69
N ALA A 278 -18.99 11.24 2.81
CA ALA A 278 -19.95 10.81 1.80
C ALA A 278 -21.25 10.28 2.44
N ASN A 279 -21.16 9.46 3.49
CA ASN A 279 -22.35 8.98 4.21
C ASN A 279 -23.18 10.12 4.83
N HIS A 280 -22.53 11.15 5.37
CA HIS A 280 -23.24 12.34 5.84
C HIS A 280 -23.96 13.07 4.70
N MET A 281 -23.31 13.22 3.54
CA MET A 281 -23.95 13.79 2.34
C MET A 281 -25.15 12.96 1.86
N PHE A 282 -25.01 11.63 1.82
CA PHE A 282 -26.08 10.72 1.44
C PHE A 282 -27.32 10.92 2.30
N ASN A 283 -27.16 10.94 3.63
CA ASN A 283 -28.28 11.11 4.56
C ASN A 283 -28.94 12.49 4.39
N THR A 284 -28.16 13.57 4.28
CA THR A 284 -28.75 14.90 4.09
C THR A 284 -29.47 15.03 2.73
N PHE A 285 -28.96 14.40 1.66
CA PHE A 285 -29.68 14.35 0.39
C PHE A 285 -30.94 13.50 0.45
N GLN A 286 -30.95 12.42 1.23
CA GLN A 286 -32.16 11.63 1.49
C GLN A 286 -33.24 12.50 2.13
N ASP A 287 -32.89 13.27 3.17
CA ASP A 287 -33.80 14.19 3.84
C ASP A 287 -34.33 15.27 2.88
N ILE A 288 -33.46 15.86 2.05
CA ILE A 288 -33.84 16.85 1.04
C ILE A 288 -34.80 16.26 0.00
N VAL A 289 -34.55 15.04 -0.48
CA VAL A 289 -35.42 14.37 -1.45
C VAL A 289 -36.81 14.15 -0.85
N GLU A 290 -36.89 13.70 0.40
CA GLU A 290 -38.17 13.52 1.11
C GLU A 290 -38.93 14.85 1.27
N VAL A 291 -38.24 15.93 1.63
CA VAL A 291 -38.82 17.28 1.72
C VAL A 291 -39.33 17.77 0.36
N LEU A 292 -38.55 17.60 -0.71
CA LEU A 292 -38.94 18.00 -2.06
C LEU A 292 -40.13 17.18 -2.59
N GLU A 293 -40.21 15.89 -2.28
CA GLU A 293 -41.38 15.06 -2.58
C GLU A 293 -42.63 15.53 -1.84
N HIS A 294 -42.49 15.90 -0.56
CA HIS A 294 -43.60 16.45 0.21
C HIS A 294 -44.07 17.81 -0.35
N MET A 295 -43.13 18.69 -0.71
CA MET A 295 -43.46 19.96 -1.39
C MET A 295 -44.19 19.72 -2.72
N LYS A 296 -43.84 18.67 -3.47
CA LYS A 296 -44.54 18.29 -4.70
C LYS A 296 -45.98 17.85 -4.43
N GLN A 297 -46.21 17.04 -3.39
CA GLN A 297 -47.54 16.54 -3.02
C GLN A 297 -48.48 17.66 -2.57
N GLU A 298 -47.95 18.67 -1.87
CA GLU A 298 -48.68 19.86 -1.44
C GLU A 298 -48.96 20.89 -2.57
N ASN A 299 -48.64 20.56 -3.84
CA ASN A 299 -48.80 21.43 -5.01
C ASN A 299 -48.13 22.82 -4.83
N TRP A 300 -46.83 22.82 -4.51
CA TRP A 300 -45.98 24.02 -4.36
C TRP A 300 -46.14 25.05 -5.50
N ASP A 301 -46.95 26.09 -5.27
CA ASP A 301 -47.46 27.08 -6.25
C ASP A 301 -47.98 26.44 -7.54
N ALA A 302 -49.27 26.59 -7.84
CA ALA A 302 -49.95 25.99 -8.99
C ALA A 302 -49.43 26.44 -10.39
N THR A 303 -48.23 27.03 -10.50
CA THR A 303 -47.59 27.38 -11.77
C THR A 303 -46.77 26.21 -12.32
N ASN A 304 -46.86 25.98 -13.63
CA ASN A 304 -46.06 24.93 -14.30
C ASN A 304 -44.54 25.15 -14.20
N LEU A 305 -44.08 26.39 -13.98
CA LEU A 305 -42.66 26.72 -13.86
C LEU A 305 -42.06 26.30 -12.51
N SER A 306 -42.74 26.59 -11.39
CA SER A 306 -42.31 26.18 -10.04
C SER A 306 -42.26 24.66 -9.91
N LEU A 307 -43.29 23.97 -10.42
CA LEU A 307 -43.33 22.51 -10.46
C LEU A 307 -42.19 21.93 -11.31
N ARG A 308 -41.84 22.56 -12.43
CA ARG A 308 -40.70 22.11 -13.25
C ARG A 308 -39.38 22.29 -12.51
N GLN A 309 -39.14 23.45 -11.91
CA GLN A 309 -37.93 23.73 -11.14
C GLN A 309 -37.79 22.79 -9.93
N LEU A 310 -38.90 22.50 -9.25
CA LEU A 310 -38.95 21.56 -8.14
C LEU A 310 -38.62 20.13 -8.59
N ASN A 311 -39.17 19.67 -9.71
CA ASN A 311 -38.82 18.36 -10.28
C ASN A 311 -37.35 18.30 -10.74
N GLU A 312 -36.81 19.39 -11.31
CA GLU A 312 -35.40 19.47 -11.69
C GLU A 312 -34.47 19.38 -10.47
N CYS A 313 -34.81 20.06 -9.37
CA CYS A 313 -34.03 19.99 -8.12
C CYS A 313 -34.19 18.64 -7.42
N LEU A 314 -35.38 18.04 -7.45
CA LEU A 314 -35.61 16.68 -6.97
C LEU A 314 -34.72 15.68 -7.71
N TYR A 315 -34.73 15.70 -9.04
CA TYR A 315 -33.90 14.81 -9.87
C TYR A 315 -32.40 15.03 -9.63
N GLN A 316 -31.95 16.29 -9.47
CA GLN A 316 -30.55 16.60 -9.18
C GLN A 316 -30.13 16.12 -7.78
N SER A 317 -30.98 16.32 -6.78
CA SER A 317 -30.72 15.89 -5.40
C SER A 317 -30.69 14.36 -5.29
N ASP A 318 -31.62 13.69 -5.97
CA ASP A 318 -31.68 12.23 -6.05
C ASP A 318 -30.45 11.65 -6.75
N GLY A 319 -30.02 12.26 -7.87
CA GLY A 319 -28.79 11.88 -8.56
C GLY A 319 -27.53 12.09 -7.70
N LEU A 320 -27.47 13.16 -6.89
CA LEU A 320 -26.36 13.39 -5.96
C LEU A 320 -26.40 12.47 -4.74
N ARG A 321 -27.59 12.05 -4.30
CA ARG A 321 -27.76 11.00 -3.29
C ARG A 321 -27.18 9.68 -3.79
N GLU A 322 -27.59 9.24 -4.98
CA GLU A 322 -27.07 8.01 -5.60
C GLU A 322 -25.55 8.08 -5.74
N LYS A 323 -25.03 9.19 -6.28
CA LYS A 323 -23.59 9.40 -6.44
C LYS A 323 -22.82 9.34 -5.11
N SER A 324 -23.43 9.79 -4.02
CA SER A 324 -22.86 9.67 -2.66
C SER A 324 -22.71 8.22 -2.21
N SER A 325 -23.76 7.42 -2.42
CA SER A 325 -23.73 5.98 -2.15
C SER A 325 -22.70 5.26 -3.01
N GLU A 326 -22.58 5.67 -4.27
CA GLU A 326 -21.61 5.11 -5.21
C GLU A 326 -20.16 5.47 -4.81
N ILE A 327 -19.89 6.70 -4.35
CA ILE A 327 -18.58 7.08 -3.78
C ILE A 327 -18.25 6.19 -2.59
N MET A 328 -19.18 5.97 -1.65
CA MET A 328 -18.95 5.08 -0.51
C MET A 328 -18.58 3.64 -0.93
N LEU A 329 -19.18 3.13 -2.00
CA LEU A 329 -18.91 1.79 -2.53
C LEU A 329 -17.62 1.70 -3.36
N THR A 330 -17.24 2.80 -4.03
CA THR A 330 -16.11 2.86 -4.98
C THR A 330 -14.79 3.19 -4.30
N LEU A 331 -14.80 3.73 -3.08
CA LEU A 331 -13.61 4.11 -2.30
C LEU A 331 -12.83 2.89 -1.74
N ALA A 332 -12.51 1.92 -2.58
CA ALA A 332 -11.39 1.02 -2.38
C ALA A 332 -10.13 1.71 -2.90
N TRP A 333 -9.46 2.45 -2.03
CA TRP A 333 -8.29 3.26 -2.41
C TRP A 333 -7.20 2.47 -3.12
N GLN A 334 -7.03 1.19 -2.75
CA GLN A 334 -6.10 0.28 -3.39
C GLN A 334 -6.41 0.11 -4.88
N ASP A 335 -7.68 -0.07 -5.26
CA ASP A 335 -8.06 -0.27 -6.66
C ASP A 335 -7.83 1.00 -7.49
N ILE A 336 -8.16 2.17 -6.94
CA ILE A 336 -7.95 3.47 -7.61
C ILE A 336 -6.46 3.73 -7.83
N LEU A 337 -5.65 3.56 -6.78
CA LEU A 337 -4.21 3.81 -6.87
C LEU A 337 -3.51 2.79 -7.77
N VAL A 338 -3.87 1.51 -7.70
CA VAL A 338 -3.30 0.47 -8.58
C VAL A 338 -3.54 0.84 -10.06
N GLU A 339 -4.72 1.32 -10.42
CA GLU A 339 -5.00 1.71 -11.80
C GLU A 339 -4.18 2.94 -12.25
N LYS A 340 -4.06 3.96 -11.39
CA LYS A 340 -3.23 5.14 -11.69
C LYS A 340 -1.74 4.76 -11.79
N ARG A 341 -1.24 3.91 -10.90
CA ARG A 341 0.14 3.37 -10.94
C ARG A 341 0.40 2.55 -12.19
N TRP A 342 -0.57 1.79 -12.63
CA TRP A 342 -0.48 1.04 -13.88
C TRP A 342 -0.36 1.97 -15.11
N GLN A 343 -1.07 3.11 -15.11
CA GLN A 343 -0.91 4.13 -16.14
C GLN A 343 0.51 4.72 -16.17
N GLU A 344 1.13 4.96 -15.03
CA GLU A 344 2.54 5.40 -14.96
C GLU A 344 3.51 4.30 -15.40
N MET A 345 3.24 3.05 -15.03
CA MET A 345 4.08 1.89 -15.37
C MET A 345 4.23 1.72 -16.89
N SER A 346 3.23 2.16 -17.65
CA SER A 346 3.26 2.17 -19.11
C SER A 346 4.48 2.90 -19.69
N GLU A 347 4.92 4.01 -19.09
CA GLU A 347 6.10 4.74 -19.59
C GLU A 347 7.39 3.94 -19.34
N ARG A 348 7.48 3.27 -18.20
CA ARG A 348 8.62 2.42 -17.84
C ARG A 348 8.71 1.20 -18.75
N LEU A 349 7.58 0.53 -19.00
CA LEU A 349 7.52 -0.59 -19.94
C LEU A 349 7.96 -0.18 -21.35
N PHE A 350 7.64 1.05 -21.77
CA PHE A 350 8.12 1.56 -23.05
C PHE A 350 9.66 1.64 -23.08
N ILE A 351 10.29 2.17 -22.02
CA ILE A 351 11.75 2.29 -21.91
C ILE A 351 12.41 0.90 -21.93
N VAL A 352 11.90 -0.05 -21.15
CA VAL A 352 12.41 -1.44 -21.11
C VAL A 352 12.34 -2.07 -22.50
N ARG A 353 11.22 -1.87 -23.20
CA ARG A 353 11.03 -2.39 -24.56
C ARG A 353 12.01 -1.79 -25.57
N GLU A 354 12.24 -0.49 -25.53
CA GLU A 354 13.19 0.16 -26.44
C GLU A 354 14.64 -0.31 -26.17
N ARG A 355 15.01 -0.46 -24.90
CA ARG A 355 16.33 -1.00 -24.51
C ARG A 355 16.51 -2.45 -24.94
N ALA A 356 15.49 -3.30 -24.77
CA ALA A 356 15.54 -4.68 -25.23
C ALA A 356 15.73 -4.76 -26.76
N LYS A 357 14.95 -3.97 -27.51
CA LYS A 357 15.02 -3.91 -28.98
C LYS A 357 16.35 -3.44 -29.54
N ALA A 358 16.98 -2.46 -28.90
CA ALA A 358 18.28 -1.95 -29.35
C ALA A 358 19.36 -3.05 -29.39
N ASN A 359 19.17 -4.14 -28.64
CA ASN A 359 20.10 -5.25 -28.50
C ASN A 359 19.67 -6.52 -29.27
N LEU A 360 18.60 -6.45 -30.09
CA LEU A 360 18.04 -7.59 -30.82
C LEU A 360 18.42 -7.59 -32.30
N GLU A 361 18.66 -8.78 -32.83
CA GLU A 361 18.82 -8.99 -34.27
C GLU A 361 17.45 -8.99 -34.97
N GLU A 362 17.34 -8.27 -36.09
CA GLU A 362 16.07 -7.94 -36.77
C GLU A 362 15.27 -9.18 -37.24
N TYR A 363 15.92 -10.33 -37.43
CA TYR A 363 15.27 -11.57 -37.86
C TYR A 363 14.46 -12.28 -36.75
N VAL A 364 14.75 -12.02 -35.47
CA VAL A 364 14.10 -12.69 -34.33
C VAL A 364 12.62 -12.33 -34.26
N ALA A 365 12.31 -11.05 -34.47
CA ALA A 365 10.92 -10.56 -34.51
C ALA A 365 10.12 -11.20 -35.66
N GLY A 366 10.76 -11.44 -36.82
CA GLY A 366 10.14 -12.09 -37.97
C GLY A 366 9.79 -13.56 -37.70
N PHE A 367 10.67 -14.30 -37.02
CA PHE A 367 10.42 -15.69 -36.62
C PHE A 367 9.24 -15.80 -35.64
N ILE A 368 9.25 -14.96 -34.61
CA ILE A 368 8.18 -14.92 -33.58
C ILE A 368 6.83 -14.53 -34.21
N SER A 369 6.82 -13.53 -35.09
CA SER A 369 5.65 -13.13 -35.88
C SER A 369 5.04 -14.32 -36.64
N ASN A 370 5.87 -15.11 -37.33
CA ASN A 370 5.38 -16.29 -38.07
C ASN A 370 4.82 -17.37 -37.16
N ARG A 371 5.43 -17.60 -36.00
CA ARG A 371 4.93 -18.56 -34.99
C ARG A 371 3.56 -18.13 -34.46
N LEU A 372 3.43 -16.87 -34.01
CA LEU A 372 2.16 -16.35 -33.47
C LEU A 372 1.02 -16.40 -34.50
N ASN A 373 1.33 -16.12 -35.77
CA ASN A 373 0.34 -16.23 -36.85
C ASN A 373 -0.12 -17.66 -37.14
N ALA A 374 0.72 -18.66 -36.86
CA ALA A 374 0.36 -20.06 -37.01
C ALA A 374 -0.48 -20.56 -35.83
N ASP A 375 -0.13 -20.12 -34.62
CA ASP A 375 -0.73 -20.63 -33.38
C ASP A 375 -2.07 -19.95 -33.04
N TYR A 376 -2.29 -18.70 -33.45
CA TYR A 376 -3.48 -17.92 -33.09
C TYR A 376 -4.26 -17.41 -34.30
N LYS A 377 -5.53 -17.81 -34.38
CA LYS A 377 -6.44 -17.39 -35.45
C LYS A 377 -6.69 -15.87 -35.40
N GLY A 378 -6.74 -15.25 -36.57
CA GLY A 378 -7.03 -13.81 -36.72
C GLY A 378 -5.85 -12.88 -36.41
N PHE A 379 -4.75 -13.38 -35.88
CA PHE A 379 -3.60 -12.56 -35.48
C PHE A 379 -2.98 -11.77 -36.64
N SER A 380 -2.82 -12.41 -37.80
CA SER A 380 -2.29 -11.78 -39.02
C SER A 380 -3.19 -10.66 -39.57
N ALA A 381 -4.50 -10.70 -39.29
CA ALA A 381 -5.43 -9.65 -39.72
C ALA A 381 -5.17 -8.32 -38.98
N MET A 382 -4.57 -8.36 -37.79
CA MET A 382 -4.20 -7.14 -37.05
C MET A 382 -3.08 -6.36 -37.75
N ALA A 383 -2.23 -7.02 -38.55
CA ALA A 383 -1.13 -6.36 -39.27
C ALA A 383 -1.63 -5.50 -40.45
N GLY A 384 -2.85 -5.74 -40.96
CA GLY A 384 -3.35 -5.12 -42.19
C GLY A 384 -3.81 -3.66 -42.06
N ASN A 385 -4.08 -3.17 -40.85
CA ASN A 385 -4.52 -1.79 -40.58
C ASN A 385 -3.44 -1.06 -39.77
N ILE A 386 -3.10 0.18 -40.13
CA ILE A 386 -2.09 1.02 -39.45
C ILE A 386 -2.36 1.13 -37.94
N GLU A 387 -3.62 1.26 -37.53
CA GLU A 387 -3.95 1.39 -36.10
C GLU A 387 -3.77 0.06 -35.36
N ASN A 388 -4.05 -1.07 -36.02
CA ASN A 388 -3.96 -2.42 -35.44
C ASN A 388 -2.53 -2.97 -35.53
N SER A 389 -1.71 -2.51 -36.48
CA SER A 389 -0.33 -2.93 -36.65
C SER A 389 0.56 -2.51 -35.48
N VAL A 390 0.23 -1.40 -34.82
CA VAL A 390 0.87 -0.97 -33.57
C VAL A 390 0.61 -1.98 -32.45
N LEU A 391 -0.62 -2.52 -32.35
CA LEU A 391 -0.99 -3.53 -31.35
C LEU A 391 -0.36 -4.88 -31.67
N TYR A 392 -0.38 -5.26 -32.94
CA TYR A 392 0.30 -6.46 -33.45
C TYR A 392 1.80 -6.43 -33.12
N LYS A 393 2.47 -5.29 -33.40
CA LYS A 393 3.87 -5.09 -33.07
C LYS A 393 4.11 -5.16 -31.56
N ALA A 394 3.24 -4.54 -30.75
CA ALA A 394 3.39 -4.58 -29.29
C ALA A 394 3.29 -6.01 -28.72
N LEU A 395 2.44 -6.86 -29.28
CA LEU A 395 2.35 -8.28 -28.89
C LEU A 395 3.60 -9.08 -29.30
N ILE A 396 4.14 -8.82 -30.49
CA ILE A 396 5.43 -9.41 -30.90
C ILE A 396 6.54 -8.95 -29.96
N ASP A 397 6.58 -7.66 -29.61
CA ASP A 397 7.59 -7.12 -28.71
C ASP A 397 7.52 -7.75 -27.31
N ALA A 398 6.30 -7.97 -26.80
CA ALA A 398 6.10 -8.66 -25.52
C ALA A 398 6.62 -10.10 -25.56
N GLU A 399 6.31 -10.83 -26.63
CA GLU A 399 6.77 -12.20 -26.85
C GLU A 399 8.30 -12.27 -27.01
N VAL A 400 8.90 -11.29 -27.67
CA VAL A 400 10.36 -11.16 -27.79
C VAL A 400 11.02 -10.95 -26.42
N ILE A 401 10.47 -10.07 -25.58
CA ILE A 401 10.96 -9.81 -24.22
C ILE A 401 10.85 -11.09 -23.36
N TYR A 402 9.76 -11.83 -23.49
CA TYR A 402 9.58 -13.12 -22.83
C TYR A 402 10.63 -14.16 -23.23
N GLU A 403 10.92 -14.31 -24.53
CA GLU A 403 11.95 -15.25 -25.01
C GLU A 403 13.37 -14.83 -24.57
N LEU A 404 13.64 -13.53 -24.49
CA LEU A 404 14.90 -13.00 -23.96
C LEU A 404 15.07 -13.33 -22.47
N TYR A 405 14.02 -13.09 -21.69
CA TYR A 405 13.99 -13.41 -20.27
C TYR A 405 14.19 -14.90 -20.01
N LYS A 406 13.41 -15.77 -20.70
CA LYS A 406 13.55 -17.23 -20.60
C LYS A 406 14.93 -17.73 -21.06
N GLY A 407 15.56 -17.00 -21.96
CA GLY A 407 16.90 -17.28 -22.46
C GLY A 407 18.04 -16.77 -21.56
N ASN A 408 17.74 -16.14 -20.41
CA ASN A 408 18.69 -15.45 -19.53
C ASN A 408 19.61 -14.50 -20.33
N LYS A 409 19.01 -13.70 -21.20
CA LYS A 409 19.70 -12.66 -21.98
C LYS A 409 19.21 -11.30 -21.53
N LEU A 410 20.15 -10.36 -21.37
CA LEU A 410 19.87 -8.99 -20.93
C LEU A 410 19.36 -8.90 -19.48
N ASP A 411 20.00 -9.64 -18.57
CA ASP A 411 19.70 -9.63 -17.12
C ASP A 411 19.86 -8.23 -16.49
N ASP A 412 20.64 -7.34 -17.13
CA ASP A 412 20.82 -5.93 -16.77
C ASP A 412 19.65 -5.02 -17.19
N ILE A 413 18.74 -5.53 -18.04
CA ILE A 413 17.57 -4.81 -18.55
C ILE A 413 16.27 -5.46 -18.07
N ILE A 414 16.25 -6.79 -17.96
CA ILE A 414 15.12 -7.59 -17.48
C ILE A 414 15.58 -8.35 -16.24
N GLU A 415 15.71 -7.63 -15.13
CA GLU A 415 16.20 -8.16 -13.85
C GLU A 415 15.20 -9.17 -13.23
N ASP A 416 13.91 -8.92 -13.45
CA ASP A 416 12.81 -9.70 -12.89
C ASP A 416 11.74 -9.95 -13.98
N GLY A 417 11.23 -11.18 -14.04
CA GLY A 417 10.22 -11.64 -15.00
C GLY A 417 8.93 -10.82 -14.96
N ILE A 418 8.74 -10.00 -13.93
CA ILE A 418 7.60 -9.08 -13.84
C ILE A 418 7.49 -8.13 -15.03
N TYR A 419 8.60 -7.58 -15.52
CA TYR A 419 8.53 -6.70 -16.69
C TYR A 419 8.09 -7.46 -17.93
N SER A 420 8.48 -8.73 -18.08
CA SER A 420 7.98 -9.58 -19.17
C SER A 420 6.47 -9.81 -19.03
N LEU A 421 5.98 -10.09 -17.83
CA LEU A 421 4.55 -10.30 -17.55
C LEU A 421 3.73 -9.07 -17.92
N LEU A 422 4.13 -7.89 -17.43
CA LEU A 422 3.39 -6.64 -17.65
C LEU A 422 3.39 -6.19 -19.12
N GLN A 423 4.38 -6.59 -19.94
CA GLN A 423 4.38 -6.30 -21.38
C GLN A 423 3.25 -6.99 -22.14
N PHE A 424 2.71 -8.11 -21.65
CA PHE A 424 1.53 -8.77 -22.25
C PHE A 424 0.20 -8.11 -21.86
N VAL A 425 0.11 -7.56 -20.65
CA VAL A 425 -1.12 -6.95 -20.14
C VAL A 425 -1.51 -5.69 -20.92
N ARG A 426 -0.55 -4.85 -21.28
CA ARG A 426 -0.86 -3.58 -21.94
C ARG A 426 -1.48 -3.73 -23.34
N PRO A 427 -0.95 -4.59 -24.24
CA PRO A 427 -1.57 -4.81 -25.54
C PRO A 427 -2.99 -5.37 -25.46
N VAL A 428 -3.27 -6.30 -24.54
CA VAL A 428 -4.63 -6.87 -24.42
C VAL A 428 -5.63 -5.85 -23.88
N GLU A 429 -5.25 -4.99 -22.95
CA GLU A 429 -6.04 -3.84 -22.52
C GLU A 429 -6.37 -2.89 -23.67
N ALA A 430 -5.38 -2.58 -24.51
CA ALA A 430 -5.57 -1.70 -25.65
C ALA A 430 -6.49 -2.32 -26.71
N VAL A 431 -6.42 -3.64 -26.93
CA VAL A 431 -7.35 -4.37 -27.80
C VAL A 431 -8.76 -4.36 -27.20
N ALA A 432 -8.92 -4.68 -25.92
CA ALA A 432 -10.22 -4.67 -25.23
C ALA A 432 -10.86 -3.28 -25.24
N GLY A 433 -10.08 -2.24 -24.92
CA GLY A 433 -10.48 -0.84 -24.96
C GLY A 433 -10.83 -0.32 -26.36
N ARG A 434 -10.50 -1.04 -27.44
CA ARG A 434 -10.98 -0.74 -28.81
C ARG A 434 -12.17 -1.58 -29.22
N SER A 435 -12.20 -2.84 -28.79
CA SER A 435 -13.14 -3.86 -29.27
C SER A 435 -14.45 -3.88 -28.50
N VAL A 436 -14.41 -3.64 -27.19
CA VAL A 436 -15.55 -3.77 -26.29
C VAL A 436 -16.19 -2.41 -26.06
N ARG A 437 -17.50 -2.31 -26.25
CA ARG A 437 -18.29 -1.11 -25.97
C ARG A 437 -19.61 -1.46 -25.29
N LEU A 438 -19.91 -0.80 -24.17
CA LEU A 438 -21.26 -0.82 -23.61
C LEU A 438 -22.18 0.10 -24.39
N THR A 439 -23.43 -0.32 -24.59
CA THR A 439 -24.49 0.55 -25.13
C THR A 439 -25.19 1.32 -24.01
N GLU A 440 -25.91 2.40 -24.34
CA GLU A 440 -26.69 3.15 -23.33
C GLU A 440 -27.73 2.28 -22.64
N ASP A 441 -28.37 1.38 -23.39
CA ASP A 441 -29.32 0.40 -22.83
C ASP A 441 -28.59 -0.60 -21.90
N GLY A 442 -27.35 -0.97 -22.23
CA GLY A 442 -26.47 -1.74 -21.35
C GLY A 442 -26.19 -1.03 -20.03
N ILE A 443 -25.87 0.28 -20.06
CA ILE A 443 -25.60 1.06 -18.84
C ILE A 443 -26.85 1.09 -17.95
N ARG A 444 -28.02 1.34 -18.53
CA ARG A 444 -29.30 1.37 -17.78
C ARG A 444 -29.61 0.01 -17.15
N THR A 445 -29.48 -1.05 -17.92
CA THR A 445 -29.76 -2.43 -17.48
C THR A 445 -28.81 -2.83 -16.35
N LEU A 446 -27.52 -2.51 -16.49
CA LEU A 446 -26.51 -2.77 -15.46
C LEU A 446 -26.89 -2.11 -14.12
N LYS A 447 -27.34 -0.85 -14.14
CA LYS A 447 -27.76 -0.13 -12.94
C LYS A 447 -29.01 -0.72 -12.28
N SER A 448 -29.93 -1.29 -13.04
CA SER A 448 -31.12 -1.96 -12.49
C SER A 448 -30.85 -3.33 -11.88
N MET A 449 -29.76 -4.01 -12.30
CA MET A 449 -29.44 -5.39 -11.89
C MET A 449 -28.74 -5.50 -10.51
N LYS A 450 -28.48 -4.39 -9.80
CA LYS A 450 -27.69 -4.38 -8.55
C LYS A 450 -28.21 -5.39 -7.50
N ASN A 451 -29.54 -5.44 -7.32
CA ASN A 451 -30.17 -6.33 -6.34
C ASN A 451 -30.12 -7.81 -6.75
N ASP A 452 -30.28 -8.08 -8.04
CA ASP A 452 -30.26 -9.42 -8.64
C ASP A 452 -28.85 -10.03 -8.59
N ILE A 453 -27.83 -9.20 -8.77
CA ILE A 453 -26.42 -9.62 -8.61
C ILE A 453 -26.15 -9.98 -7.14
N ARG A 454 -26.64 -9.17 -6.20
CA ARG A 454 -26.47 -9.40 -4.76
C ARG A 454 -27.19 -10.67 -4.28
N SER A 455 -28.33 -11.01 -4.87
CA SER A 455 -29.07 -12.25 -4.56
C SER A 455 -28.43 -13.50 -5.20
N GLY A 456 -27.45 -13.32 -6.09
CA GLY A 456 -26.71 -14.40 -6.72
C GLY A 456 -27.37 -14.96 -7.98
N GLU A 457 -28.30 -14.23 -8.61
CA GLU A 457 -29.09 -14.71 -9.76
C GLU A 457 -28.23 -15.23 -10.92
N TYR A 458 -27.09 -14.59 -11.20
CA TYR A 458 -26.19 -14.94 -12.30
C TYR A 458 -25.05 -15.90 -11.93
N GLN A 459 -25.09 -16.53 -10.75
CA GLN A 459 -24.03 -17.43 -10.27
C GLN A 459 -23.78 -18.58 -11.25
N ALA A 460 -24.84 -19.21 -11.77
CA ALA A 460 -24.72 -20.35 -12.69
C ALA A 460 -23.98 -20.00 -13.99
N LEU A 461 -24.19 -18.78 -14.52
CA LEU A 461 -23.48 -18.28 -15.69
C LEU A 461 -22.00 -18.04 -15.39
N PHE A 462 -21.69 -17.53 -14.20
CA PHE A 462 -20.30 -17.34 -13.78
C PHE A 462 -19.58 -18.66 -13.49
N ASP A 463 -20.28 -19.66 -12.95
CA ASP A 463 -19.73 -21.00 -12.78
C ASP A 463 -19.43 -21.64 -14.15
N ARG A 464 -20.22 -21.34 -15.19
CA ARG A 464 -19.89 -21.70 -16.57
C ARG A 464 -18.60 -21.03 -17.04
N VAL A 465 -18.41 -19.73 -16.78
CA VAL A 465 -17.13 -19.03 -17.06
C VAL A 465 -15.95 -19.76 -16.39
N LYS A 466 -16.07 -20.11 -15.12
CA LYS A 466 -15.02 -20.86 -14.39
C LYS A 466 -14.74 -22.21 -15.02
N SER A 467 -15.78 -22.96 -15.41
CA SER A 467 -15.62 -24.29 -16.01
C SER A 467 -14.85 -24.23 -17.33
N VAL A 468 -15.22 -23.31 -18.22
CA VAL A 468 -14.58 -23.15 -19.52
C VAL A 468 -13.12 -22.71 -19.37
N VAL A 469 -12.82 -21.81 -18.42
CA VAL A 469 -11.43 -21.41 -18.12
C VAL A 469 -10.64 -22.59 -17.59
N ASN A 470 -11.20 -23.38 -16.68
CA ASN A 470 -10.52 -24.56 -16.12
C ASN A 470 -10.24 -25.63 -17.19
N GLU A 471 -11.10 -25.76 -18.21
CA GLU A 471 -10.90 -26.71 -19.31
C GLU A 471 -9.91 -26.21 -20.37
N GLN A 472 -9.99 -24.94 -20.76
CA GLN A 472 -9.25 -24.41 -21.90
C GLN A 472 -7.99 -23.62 -21.52
N CYS A 473 -7.89 -23.13 -20.29
CA CYS A 473 -6.73 -22.37 -19.76
C CYS A 473 -6.61 -22.56 -18.23
N PRO A 474 -6.28 -23.78 -17.77
CA PRO A 474 -6.29 -24.14 -16.35
C PRO A 474 -5.40 -23.24 -15.50
N GLU A 475 -4.31 -22.70 -16.07
CA GLU A 475 -3.38 -21.79 -15.41
C GLU A 475 -4.06 -20.48 -14.96
N ALA A 476 -5.13 -20.05 -15.63
CA ALA A 476 -5.86 -18.82 -15.31
C ALA A 476 -7.01 -19.04 -14.31
N ALA A 477 -7.42 -20.29 -14.06
CA ALA A 477 -8.56 -20.62 -13.21
C ALA A 477 -8.41 -20.20 -11.73
N PRO A 478 -7.22 -20.29 -11.09
CA PRO A 478 -7.05 -19.90 -9.69
C PRO A 478 -7.44 -18.44 -9.39
N TYR A 479 -7.24 -17.54 -10.35
CA TYR A 479 -7.50 -16.10 -10.20
C TYR A 479 -8.97 -15.71 -10.37
N LEU A 480 -9.86 -16.68 -10.62
CA LEU A 480 -11.31 -16.47 -10.70
C LEU A 480 -12.05 -16.84 -9.40
N LYS A 481 -11.31 -17.17 -8.36
CA LYS A 481 -11.86 -17.49 -7.04
C LYS A 481 -12.38 -16.23 -6.35
N ASP A 482 -13.57 -16.31 -5.76
CA ASP A 482 -14.20 -15.23 -4.97
C ASP A 482 -14.42 -13.88 -5.71
N VAL A 483 -14.37 -13.90 -7.04
CA VAL A 483 -14.60 -12.72 -7.90
C VAL A 483 -16.08 -12.32 -7.91
N TYR A 484 -16.98 -13.23 -8.30
CA TYR A 484 -18.43 -13.02 -8.25
C TYR A 484 -19.02 -13.43 -6.88
N PRO A 485 -20.03 -12.73 -6.34
CA PRO A 485 -20.74 -11.57 -6.92
C PRO A 485 -20.06 -10.21 -6.67
N ARG A 486 -19.04 -10.18 -5.81
CA ARG A 486 -18.48 -8.94 -5.24
C ARG A 486 -18.00 -7.95 -6.30
N THR A 487 -17.15 -8.38 -7.23
CA THR A 487 -16.54 -7.47 -8.23
C THR A 487 -17.56 -7.04 -9.30
N PHE A 488 -18.51 -7.91 -9.66
CA PHE A 488 -19.56 -7.55 -10.61
C PHE A 488 -20.58 -6.59 -9.99
N TYR A 489 -20.91 -6.79 -8.71
CA TYR A 489 -21.72 -5.85 -7.95
C TYR A 489 -21.03 -4.48 -7.86
N ALA A 490 -19.73 -4.45 -7.55
CA ALA A 490 -18.95 -3.21 -7.54
C ALA A 490 -18.95 -2.51 -8.91
N TYR A 491 -18.76 -3.26 -10.00
CA TYR A 491 -18.86 -2.72 -11.36
C TYR A 491 -20.25 -2.15 -11.68
N SER A 492 -21.32 -2.86 -11.31
CA SER A 492 -22.70 -2.38 -11.50
C SER A 492 -23.03 -1.14 -10.68
N SER A 493 -22.33 -0.95 -9.57
CA SER A 493 -22.47 0.18 -8.65
C SER A 493 -21.54 1.34 -8.98
N TYR A 494 -20.73 1.24 -10.03
CA TYR A 494 -19.77 2.27 -10.40
C TYR A 494 -20.50 3.48 -11.04
N PRO A 495 -20.26 4.72 -10.56
CA PRO A 495 -20.99 5.92 -11.02
C PRO A 495 -20.71 6.25 -12.48
N TYR A 496 -19.45 6.05 -12.89
CA TYR A 496 -18.90 6.53 -14.14
C TYR A 496 -18.70 5.41 -15.15
N VAL A 497 -19.59 4.42 -15.19
CA VAL A 497 -19.55 3.39 -16.24
C VAL A 497 -19.70 4.08 -17.60
N LYS A 498 -18.59 4.14 -18.34
CA LYS A 498 -18.53 4.70 -19.69
C LYS A 498 -18.86 3.62 -20.71
N GLN A 499 -19.24 4.06 -21.92
CA GLN A 499 -19.38 3.15 -23.07
C GLN A 499 -18.07 2.45 -23.41
N LYS A 500 -16.93 3.11 -23.22
CA LYS A 500 -15.60 2.52 -23.39
C LYS A 500 -15.10 2.06 -22.02
N PRO A 501 -14.68 0.80 -21.85
CA PRO A 501 -14.10 0.34 -20.59
C PRO A 501 -12.74 1.01 -20.36
N ASP A 502 -12.47 1.39 -19.12
CA ASP A 502 -11.20 1.99 -18.71
C ASP A 502 -10.11 0.93 -18.46
N ASN A 503 -10.48 -0.30 -18.07
CA ASN A 503 -9.57 -1.44 -17.83
C ASN A 503 -10.17 -2.80 -18.22
N LEU A 504 -9.38 -3.88 -18.12
CA LEU A 504 -9.82 -5.24 -18.45
C LEU A 504 -10.98 -5.75 -17.59
N ASN A 505 -11.03 -5.36 -16.32
CA ASN A 505 -12.11 -5.76 -15.41
C ASN A 505 -13.46 -5.24 -15.93
N GLN A 506 -13.53 -3.94 -16.25
CA GLN A 506 -14.73 -3.33 -16.84
C GLN A 506 -15.07 -3.94 -18.20
N ALA A 507 -14.07 -4.25 -19.03
CA ALA A 507 -14.28 -4.90 -20.32
C ALA A 507 -14.87 -6.31 -20.15
N ALA A 508 -14.37 -7.09 -19.19
CA ALA A 508 -14.86 -8.42 -18.88
C ALA A 508 -16.31 -8.39 -18.42
N TRP A 509 -16.65 -7.51 -17.48
CA TRP A 509 -18.03 -7.38 -17.01
C TRP A 509 -18.97 -6.82 -18.08
N SER A 510 -18.48 -5.96 -18.98
CA SER A 510 -19.24 -5.52 -20.14
C SER A 510 -19.60 -6.69 -21.05
N VAL A 511 -18.68 -7.63 -21.29
CA VAL A 511 -18.95 -8.84 -22.07
C VAL A 511 -19.88 -9.78 -21.29
N PHE A 512 -19.66 -9.95 -19.98
CA PHE A 512 -20.52 -10.77 -19.13
C PHE A 512 -21.98 -10.29 -19.10
N LEU A 513 -22.21 -8.97 -19.11
CA LEU A 513 -23.56 -8.40 -19.21
C LEU A 513 -24.30 -8.82 -20.49
N GLU A 514 -23.59 -9.07 -21.58
CA GLU A 514 -24.23 -9.61 -22.79
C GLU A 514 -24.67 -11.07 -22.58
N ILE A 515 -23.83 -11.85 -21.90
CA ILE A 515 -24.10 -13.26 -21.60
C ILE A 515 -25.33 -13.40 -20.70
N THR A 516 -25.59 -12.46 -19.77
CA THR A 516 -26.76 -12.52 -18.89
C THR A 516 -28.09 -12.40 -19.64
N ARG A 517 -28.09 -11.83 -20.86
CA ARG A 517 -29.27 -11.71 -21.71
C ARG A 517 -29.51 -12.94 -22.57
N ASN A 518 -28.47 -13.67 -22.94
CA ASN A 518 -28.54 -14.81 -23.85
C ASN A 518 -27.49 -15.86 -23.46
N ASP A 519 -27.94 -16.97 -22.87
CA ASP A 519 -27.09 -18.06 -22.39
C ASP A 519 -26.51 -18.95 -23.50
N ASN A 520 -26.88 -18.72 -24.76
CA ASN A 520 -26.46 -19.48 -25.94
C ASN A 520 -25.23 -18.91 -26.69
N TYR A 521 -24.40 -18.08 -26.06
CA TYR A 521 -23.13 -17.70 -26.67
C TYR A 521 -22.15 -18.89 -26.76
N GLU A 522 -21.24 -18.82 -27.72
CA GLU A 522 -20.13 -19.77 -27.87
C GLU A 522 -19.25 -19.78 -26.61
N GLU A 523 -18.69 -20.94 -26.27
CA GLU A 523 -17.82 -21.09 -25.09
C GLU A 523 -16.63 -20.12 -25.10
N GLU A 524 -16.15 -19.74 -26.28
CA GLU A 524 -15.07 -18.76 -26.44
C GLU A 524 -15.43 -17.39 -25.83
N ILE A 525 -16.72 -16.99 -25.83
CA ILE A 525 -17.15 -15.72 -25.21
C ILE A 525 -17.15 -15.83 -23.67
N TYR A 526 -17.53 -16.98 -23.12
CA TYR A 526 -17.40 -17.26 -21.69
C TYR A 526 -15.91 -17.30 -21.28
N LEU A 527 -15.06 -17.92 -22.10
CA LEU A 527 -13.62 -17.96 -21.89
C LEU A 527 -13.04 -16.54 -21.86
N LEU A 528 -13.43 -15.69 -22.81
CA LEU A 528 -12.94 -14.31 -22.90
C LEU A 528 -13.20 -13.51 -21.62
N VAL A 529 -14.39 -13.65 -21.00
CA VAL A 529 -14.69 -13.00 -19.71
C VAL A 529 -13.70 -13.46 -18.65
N GLY A 530 -13.50 -14.78 -18.51
CA GLY A 530 -12.60 -15.35 -17.53
C GLY A 530 -11.14 -14.95 -17.73
N LEU A 531 -10.65 -14.98 -18.97
CA LEU A 531 -9.26 -14.58 -19.28
C LEU A 531 -9.01 -13.10 -18.95
N MET A 532 -9.93 -12.19 -19.31
CA MET A 532 -9.78 -10.77 -18.99
C MET A 532 -9.78 -10.50 -17.48
N LEU A 533 -10.62 -11.19 -16.71
CA LEU A 533 -10.64 -11.09 -15.24
C LEU A 533 -9.35 -11.64 -14.61
N ALA A 534 -8.87 -12.80 -15.09
CA ALA A 534 -7.64 -13.39 -14.60
C ALA A 534 -6.42 -12.49 -14.88
N ILE A 535 -6.27 -11.98 -16.10
CA ILE A 535 -5.18 -11.06 -16.46
C ILE A 535 -5.21 -9.81 -15.55
N HIS A 536 -6.39 -9.24 -15.31
CA HIS A 536 -6.53 -8.09 -14.42
C HIS A 536 -6.13 -8.42 -12.97
N SER A 537 -6.55 -9.58 -12.47
CA SER A 537 -6.21 -10.03 -11.11
C SER A 537 -4.71 -10.25 -10.95
N ILE A 538 -4.06 -10.92 -11.92
CA ILE A 538 -2.61 -11.14 -11.90
C ILE A 538 -1.86 -9.81 -11.99
N ARG A 539 -2.28 -8.89 -12.88
CA ARG A 539 -1.70 -7.54 -12.96
C ARG A 539 -1.72 -6.85 -11.60
N ASN A 540 -2.86 -6.85 -10.91
CA ASN A 540 -3.00 -6.14 -9.63
C ASN A 540 -2.17 -6.77 -8.51
N LYS A 541 -1.81 -8.06 -8.58
CA LYS A 541 -0.90 -8.71 -7.62
C LYS A 541 0.48 -8.04 -7.61
N TYR A 542 0.92 -7.50 -8.75
CA TYR A 542 2.28 -6.99 -8.91
C TYR A 542 2.40 -5.46 -8.98
N ILE A 543 1.28 -4.75 -9.03
CA ILE A 543 1.28 -3.29 -8.96
C ILE A 543 0.99 -2.88 -7.53
N HIS A 544 1.99 -2.31 -6.86
CA HIS A 544 1.82 -1.80 -5.51
C HIS A 544 1.21 -0.39 -5.56
N PRO A 545 0.17 -0.07 -4.77
CA PRO A 545 -0.46 1.26 -4.80
C PRO A 545 0.50 2.37 -4.35
N LEU A 546 1.41 2.06 -3.42
CA LEU A 546 2.32 3.03 -2.81
C LEU A 546 3.78 2.97 -3.29
N LYS A 547 4.15 2.00 -4.14
CA LYS A 547 5.52 1.89 -4.66
C LYS A 547 5.54 2.23 -6.14
N ASN A 548 6.51 3.03 -6.56
CA ASN A 548 6.72 3.38 -7.97
C ASN A 548 7.29 2.23 -8.81
N LEU A 549 7.76 1.16 -8.18
CA LEU A 549 8.31 -0.03 -8.82
C LEU A 549 7.31 -1.18 -8.69
N PRO A 550 7.23 -2.06 -9.70
CA PRO A 550 6.42 -3.27 -9.58
C PRO A 550 7.02 -4.18 -8.50
N LEU A 551 6.17 -4.99 -7.88
CA LEU A 551 6.63 -6.05 -6.98
C LEU A 551 7.34 -7.12 -7.80
N GLY A 552 8.34 -7.76 -7.19
CA GLY A 552 9.07 -8.81 -7.88
C GLY A 552 8.19 -10.03 -8.18
N LEU A 553 8.53 -10.78 -9.23
CA LEU A 553 7.78 -11.98 -9.61
C LEU A 553 7.97 -13.08 -8.56
N GLU A 554 6.91 -13.39 -7.82
CA GLU A 554 6.93 -14.43 -6.79
C GLU A 554 6.73 -15.83 -7.40
N ASP A 555 5.93 -15.92 -8.47
CA ASP A 555 5.56 -17.16 -9.12
C ASP A 555 5.74 -17.06 -10.64
N MET A 556 6.56 -17.94 -11.20
CA MET A 556 6.80 -18.01 -12.65
C MET A 556 5.58 -18.50 -13.42
N ASP A 557 4.67 -19.24 -12.77
CA ASP A 557 3.44 -19.72 -13.39
C ASP A 557 2.51 -18.54 -13.74
N ASP A 558 2.58 -17.43 -12.97
CA ASP A 558 1.82 -16.20 -13.27
C ASP A 558 2.22 -15.60 -14.63
N LEU A 559 3.51 -15.68 -15.01
CA LEU A 559 4.00 -15.19 -16.30
C LEU A 559 3.44 -16.02 -17.45
N GLU A 560 3.48 -17.35 -17.34
CA GLU A 560 2.92 -18.24 -18.36
C GLU A 560 1.40 -18.11 -18.47
N ALA A 561 0.71 -17.98 -17.34
CA ALA A 561 -0.73 -17.77 -17.29
C ALA A 561 -1.12 -16.47 -18.02
N VAL A 562 -0.44 -15.35 -17.74
CA VAL A 562 -0.71 -14.06 -18.41
C VAL A 562 -0.40 -14.12 -19.89
N ARG A 563 0.71 -14.75 -20.29
CA ARG A 563 1.09 -14.90 -21.71
C ARG A 563 0.03 -15.67 -22.48
N LEU A 564 -0.35 -16.86 -22.00
CA LEU A 564 -1.35 -17.71 -22.66
C LEU A 564 -2.73 -17.05 -22.68
N ALA A 565 -3.16 -16.48 -21.55
CA ALA A 565 -4.45 -15.80 -21.44
C ALA A 565 -4.51 -14.59 -22.38
N THR A 566 -3.45 -13.80 -22.47
CA THR A 566 -3.34 -12.64 -23.37
C THR A 566 -3.53 -13.04 -24.82
N LEU A 567 -2.75 -14.01 -25.30
CA LEU A 567 -2.77 -14.41 -26.70
C LEU A 567 -4.12 -15.02 -27.10
N LYS A 568 -4.71 -15.86 -26.24
CA LYS A 568 -6.06 -16.42 -26.44
C LYS A 568 -7.14 -15.33 -26.42
N ALA A 569 -7.12 -14.42 -25.45
CA ALA A 569 -8.10 -13.33 -25.35
C ALA A 569 -8.06 -12.42 -26.58
N VAL A 570 -6.86 -12.06 -27.08
CA VAL A 570 -6.72 -11.29 -28.31
C VAL A 570 -7.27 -12.07 -29.51
N SER A 571 -6.96 -13.36 -29.64
CA SER A 571 -7.47 -14.18 -30.75
C SER A 571 -9.00 -14.21 -30.76
N ILE A 572 -9.65 -14.37 -29.61
CA ILE A 572 -11.11 -14.37 -29.50
C ILE A 572 -11.68 -12.99 -29.85
N MET A 573 -11.13 -11.90 -29.29
CA MET A 573 -11.61 -10.54 -29.56
C MET A 573 -11.49 -10.12 -31.04
N VAL A 574 -10.50 -10.65 -31.76
CA VAL A 574 -10.28 -10.34 -33.18
C VAL A 574 -11.15 -11.21 -34.10
N THR A 575 -11.53 -12.41 -33.67
CA THR A 575 -12.28 -13.38 -34.50
C THR A 575 -13.79 -13.31 -34.30
N HIS A 576 -14.26 -12.80 -33.16
CA HIS A 576 -15.67 -12.76 -32.79
C HIS A 576 -16.25 -11.35 -32.87
N GLU A 577 -17.52 -11.27 -33.24
CA GLU A 577 -18.28 -10.02 -33.21
C GLU A 577 -19.70 -10.26 -32.69
N PHE A 578 -20.17 -9.38 -31.81
CA PHE A 578 -21.57 -9.35 -31.39
C PHE A 578 -22.02 -7.93 -31.06
N ARG A 579 -23.34 -7.70 -31.04
CA ARG A 579 -23.94 -6.41 -30.72
C ARG A 579 -25.27 -6.61 -29.98
N GLY A 580 -25.31 -6.22 -28.72
CA GLY A 580 -26.51 -6.18 -27.89
C GLY A 580 -26.40 -5.08 -26.83
N LEU A 581 -26.52 -5.44 -25.55
CA LEU A 581 -26.24 -4.57 -24.40
C LEU A 581 -24.75 -4.15 -24.38
N SER A 582 -23.88 -5.07 -24.79
CA SER A 582 -22.49 -4.82 -25.10
C SER A 582 -22.19 -5.16 -26.56
N LYS A 583 -21.14 -4.56 -27.09
CA LYS A 583 -20.65 -4.77 -28.44
C LYS A 583 -19.21 -5.25 -28.36
N LEU A 584 -18.92 -6.38 -28.98
CA LEU A 584 -17.57 -6.80 -29.34
C LEU A 584 -17.42 -6.60 -30.85
N ASN A 585 -16.51 -5.73 -31.25
CA ASN A 585 -16.15 -5.56 -32.65
C ASN A 585 -14.74 -4.99 -32.75
N PHE A 586 -13.80 -5.84 -33.16
CA PHE A 586 -12.48 -5.39 -33.56
C PHE A 586 -12.53 -5.00 -35.05
N LYS A 587 -12.38 -3.71 -35.36
CA LYS A 587 -12.36 -3.24 -36.76
C LYS A 587 -11.11 -3.74 -37.48
N GLY A 588 -11.21 -4.93 -38.06
CA GLY A 588 -10.18 -5.58 -38.88
C GLY A 588 -10.45 -5.52 -40.39
N LYS A 589 -11.43 -4.73 -40.84
CA LYS A 589 -11.78 -4.57 -42.27
C LYS A 589 -11.77 -3.11 -42.70
#